data_AF-A0A397U9E3-F1
#
_entry.id   AF-A0A397U9E3-F1
#
_cell.length_a   1.000
_cell.length_b   1.000
_cell.length_c   1.000
_cell.angle_alpha   90.00
_cell.angle_beta   90.00
_cell.angle_gamma   90.00
#
_symmetry.space_group_name_H-M   'P 1'
#
loop_
_entity.id
_entity.type
_entity.pdbx_description
1 polymer ?
#
loop_
_entity_poly.entity_id
_entity_poly.type
_entity_poly.pdbx_seq_one_letter_code
_entity_poly.pdbx_strand_id
1 'polypeptide(L)'
;MGLSHSSSYHSSHVRSVTESGPVIIEPYSTIYPRLDVLDMYNDEKYRPQFDLLVQSYQALFDRPYENDMRSFFQIAGIHGLPYSAYDGVKGDHEYNNDTDWAQGRWGGYCHHGDVLFPPWHRPYLMLIESQLISEAKKIASQYPDNEKEKYVEAANQLRHPYWDWADLKAMDGVPEFFTSLEIELNTPKGRKNVTNPLKRYHLPVSISYPLPDGQNPTDAPNYTLPSMAFNPYTPAGYPTVRHPNSKYEDQDNIMNQNFSVYVPTVFRPGFYQMFHIDNFLHFSNHAVRGSNDTEMEDTNPGHPDPLVFVGYAHFASIETTHDGFHLVAGGLAGHLSYPDITGFDPLFFFHHCNVDRMFALWQGVFPNSWIPEGVGINGTYTDVLYSKVDENTALTPFRKSATDFWTSKDVRDVEKLGYTYPDLAKFKGQDPKNLQAYLLELYKPDPHYGRRFYVKLTIEAGKLVGPYSIRVFLDLPSANADTPVTSPHFAGFVAMWRNNAHTKVNGTTYTTGTVDITDRMVKLGIRMQKHDYVMDVNATTGEIKPTAVFDVNNDINIVPVLLDGKGVGPKDAGVTKIEAFSFQHDEVNPNFLVESTGEFYGTRKF
;
A
#
# COMPACT_ATOMS: atom_id res chain seq x y z
N MET A 1 39.75 -11.66 -14.86
CA MET A 1 39.12 -10.88 -15.94
C MET A 1 37.77 -10.44 -15.42
N GLY A 2 37.69 -9.20 -14.93
CA GLY A 2 36.46 -8.65 -14.36
C GLY A 2 35.54 -8.19 -15.47
N LEU A 3 34.33 -8.74 -15.49
CA LEU A 3 33.26 -8.24 -16.35
C LEU A 3 32.60 -7.06 -15.63
N SER A 4 32.97 -5.86 -16.05
CA SER A 4 32.14 -4.66 -15.85
C SER A 4 30.82 -4.88 -16.57
N HIS A 5 29.77 -5.24 -15.83
CA HIS A 5 28.42 -5.32 -16.37
C HIS A 5 27.85 -3.90 -16.40
N SER A 6 28.20 -3.14 -17.45
CA SER A 6 27.46 -1.93 -17.82
C SER A 6 26.04 -2.34 -18.21
N SER A 7 25.08 -1.77 -17.50
CA SER A 7 23.63 -1.97 -17.60
C SER A 7 23.04 -1.41 -18.90
N SER A 8 23.40 -1.97 -20.04
CA SER A 8 22.98 -1.48 -21.36
C SER A 8 22.04 -2.46 -22.07
N TYR A 9 20.83 -2.69 -21.56
CA TYR A 9 19.83 -3.51 -22.24
C TYR A 9 18.39 -3.06 -21.91
N HIS A 10 17.90 -1.97 -22.53
CA HIS A 10 16.50 -1.53 -22.39
C HIS A 10 15.86 -1.17 -23.75
N SER A 11 15.41 -2.15 -24.55
CA SER A 11 14.67 -1.87 -25.80
C SER A 11 13.16 -1.74 -25.60
N SER A 12 12.68 -0.51 -25.75
CA SER A 12 11.57 -0.08 -26.62
C SER A 12 10.49 -1.12 -26.97
N HIS A 13 9.54 -1.36 -26.08
CA HIS A 13 8.17 -1.67 -26.53
C HIS A 13 7.36 -0.39 -26.38
N VAL A 14 7.58 0.51 -27.34
CA VAL A 14 6.88 1.79 -27.45
C VAL A 14 5.39 1.49 -27.51
N ARG A 15 4.62 2.04 -26.57
CA ARG A 15 3.18 2.28 -26.76
C ARG A 15 3.05 3.20 -27.96
N SER A 16 2.93 2.65 -29.16
CA SER A 16 2.67 3.46 -30.35
C SER A 16 1.28 4.03 -30.19
N VAL A 17 1.22 5.33 -29.93
CA VAL A 17 -0.01 6.11 -29.85
C VAL A 17 -0.61 6.18 -31.24
N THR A 18 -1.57 5.31 -31.58
CA THR A 18 -2.40 5.53 -32.77
C THR A 18 -3.81 4.93 -32.65
N GLU A 19 -4.77 5.75 -33.09
CA GLU A 19 -6.21 5.54 -33.35
C GLU A 19 -7.23 5.73 -32.22
N SER A 20 -6.95 5.39 -30.97
CA SER A 20 -7.90 5.70 -29.90
C SER A 20 -7.78 7.17 -29.51
N GLY A 21 -8.81 7.99 -29.77
CA GLY A 21 -8.85 9.37 -29.29
C GLY A 21 -8.62 9.48 -27.76
N PRO A 22 -8.35 10.70 -27.25
CA PRO A 22 -7.89 10.93 -25.88
C PRO A 22 -8.69 10.13 -24.83
N VAL A 23 -7.99 9.61 -23.83
CA VAL A 23 -8.61 8.88 -22.72
C VAL A 23 -9.08 9.88 -21.67
N ILE A 24 -10.31 10.37 -21.84
CA ILE A 24 -10.96 11.29 -20.90
C ILE A 24 -11.73 10.49 -19.85
N ILE A 25 -11.50 10.82 -18.58
CA ILE A 25 -12.18 10.22 -17.43
C ILE A 25 -13.25 11.20 -16.96
N GLU A 26 -14.52 10.80 -17.10
CA GLU A 26 -15.68 11.60 -16.73
C GLU A 26 -16.24 11.14 -15.38
N PRO A 27 -16.65 12.06 -14.49
CA PRO A 27 -17.44 11.73 -13.30
C PRO A 27 -18.77 11.05 -13.64
N TYR A 28 -19.29 10.24 -12.72
CA TYR A 28 -20.65 9.73 -12.83
C TYR A 28 -21.67 10.75 -12.29
N SER A 29 -22.77 10.92 -13.03
CA SER A 29 -23.88 11.82 -12.60
C SER A 29 -24.68 11.28 -11.42
N THR A 30 -24.76 9.95 -11.28
CA THR A 30 -25.46 9.29 -10.18
C THR A 30 -24.44 8.66 -9.25
N ILE A 31 -24.59 8.90 -7.95
CA ILE A 31 -23.66 8.43 -6.92
C ILE A 31 -24.10 7.04 -6.45
N TYR A 32 -23.20 6.07 -6.58
CA TYR A 32 -23.35 4.73 -5.98
C TYR A 32 -22.12 4.41 -5.12
N PRO A 33 -22.28 3.61 -4.05
CA PRO A 33 -21.16 3.24 -3.20
C PRO A 33 -20.25 2.21 -3.89
N ARG A 34 -18.94 2.34 -3.72
CA ARG A 34 -17.99 1.24 -3.85
C ARG A 34 -18.18 0.32 -2.65
N LEU A 35 -18.59 -0.92 -2.88
CA LEU A 35 -18.89 -1.89 -1.83
C LEU A 35 -17.64 -2.67 -1.41
N ASP A 36 -17.67 -3.28 -0.23
CA ASP A 36 -16.74 -4.36 0.07
C ASP A 36 -17.00 -5.52 -0.91
N VAL A 37 -15.95 -6.07 -1.51
CA VAL A 37 -16.05 -7.18 -2.46
C VAL A 37 -16.67 -8.43 -1.82
N LEU A 38 -16.47 -8.65 -0.52
CA LEU A 38 -17.12 -9.74 0.22
C LEU A 38 -18.62 -9.51 0.36
N ASP A 39 -19.06 -8.28 0.63
CA ASP A 39 -20.49 -7.94 0.67
C ASP A 39 -21.10 -8.05 -0.72
N MET A 40 -20.39 -7.59 -1.76
CA MET A 40 -20.82 -7.71 -3.15
C MET A 40 -20.97 -9.18 -3.59
N TYR A 41 -20.11 -10.07 -3.10
CA TYR A 41 -20.12 -11.50 -3.41
C TYR A 41 -21.19 -12.28 -2.63
N ASN A 42 -21.33 -12.01 -1.33
CA ASN A 42 -22.15 -12.80 -0.40
C ASN A 42 -23.61 -12.34 -0.29
N ASP A 43 -23.90 -11.06 -0.52
CA ASP A 43 -25.28 -10.54 -0.50
C ASP A 43 -25.96 -10.80 -1.86
N GLU A 44 -27.05 -11.57 -1.84
CA GLU A 44 -27.85 -11.87 -3.04
C GLU A 44 -28.31 -10.60 -3.78
N LYS A 45 -28.50 -9.49 -3.06
CA LYS A 45 -28.85 -8.18 -3.63
C LYS A 45 -27.77 -7.67 -4.60
N TYR A 46 -26.49 -7.85 -4.24
CA TYR A 46 -25.36 -7.33 -5.01
C TYR A 46 -24.74 -8.37 -5.93
N ARG A 47 -25.18 -9.64 -5.83
CA ARG A 47 -24.66 -10.72 -6.68
C ARG A 47 -24.63 -10.41 -8.18
N PRO A 48 -25.64 -9.76 -8.78
CA PRO A 48 -25.58 -9.38 -10.20
C PRO A 48 -24.44 -8.39 -10.52
N GLN A 49 -24.08 -7.51 -9.58
CA GLN A 49 -22.92 -6.62 -9.73
C GLN A 49 -21.62 -7.42 -9.70
N PHE A 50 -21.50 -8.40 -8.80
CA PHE A 50 -20.33 -9.29 -8.77
C PHE A 50 -20.18 -10.11 -10.05
N ASP A 51 -21.27 -10.72 -10.52
CA ASP A 51 -21.27 -11.48 -11.78
C ASP A 51 -20.83 -10.62 -12.96
N LEU A 52 -21.31 -9.38 -13.04
CA LEU A 52 -20.90 -8.43 -14.08
C LEU A 52 -19.46 -7.97 -13.90
N LEU A 53 -19.00 -7.72 -12.68
CA LEU A 53 -17.63 -7.31 -12.40
C LEU A 53 -16.64 -8.35 -12.95
N VAL A 54 -16.85 -9.63 -12.62
CA VAL A 54 -15.97 -10.71 -13.10
C VAL A 54 -16.01 -10.82 -14.61
N GLN A 55 -17.20 -10.79 -15.23
CA GLN A 55 -17.32 -10.83 -16.69
C GLN A 55 -16.69 -9.60 -17.38
N SER A 56 -16.80 -8.42 -16.79
CA SER A 56 -16.18 -7.18 -17.27
C SER A 56 -14.66 -7.23 -17.21
N TYR A 57 -14.08 -7.80 -16.15
CA TYR A 57 -12.64 -8.01 -16.07
C TYR A 57 -12.15 -8.90 -17.20
N GLN A 58 -12.83 -10.03 -17.46
CA GLN A 58 -12.50 -10.90 -18.58
C GLN A 58 -12.61 -10.14 -19.91
N ALA A 59 -13.71 -9.42 -20.14
CA ALA A 59 -13.90 -8.64 -21.36
C ALA A 59 -12.82 -7.54 -21.55
N LEU A 60 -12.33 -6.96 -20.45
CA LEU A 60 -11.26 -5.97 -20.49
C LEU A 60 -9.89 -6.59 -20.77
N PHE A 61 -9.64 -7.82 -20.30
CA PHE A 61 -8.43 -8.60 -20.60
C PHE A 61 -8.39 -9.02 -22.07
N ASP A 62 -9.56 -9.30 -22.65
CA ASP A 62 -9.68 -9.71 -24.06
C ASP A 62 -9.47 -8.54 -25.05
N ARG A 63 -9.38 -7.29 -24.57
CA ARG A 63 -9.15 -6.13 -25.43
C ARG A 63 -7.73 -6.13 -26.02
N PRO A 64 -7.56 -5.75 -27.31
CA PRO A 64 -6.26 -5.71 -27.96
C PRO A 64 -5.37 -4.60 -27.35
N TYR A 65 -4.19 -4.96 -26.87
CA TYR A 65 -3.30 -4.00 -26.21
C TYR A 65 -2.59 -3.03 -27.18
N GLU A 66 -2.34 -3.43 -28.43
CA GLU A 66 -1.51 -2.67 -29.38
C GLU A 66 -2.10 -1.31 -29.74
N ASN A 67 -3.43 -1.25 -29.93
CA ASN A 67 -4.12 -0.06 -30.45
C ASN A 67 -5.29 0.41 -29.56
N ASP A 68 -5.49 -0.17 -28.37
CA ASP A 68 -6.48 0.31 -27.41
C ASP A 68 -5.82 0.73 -26.09
N MET A 69 -5.68 2.05 -25.90
CA MET A 69 -5.19 2.64 -24.64
C MET A 69 -6.11 2.32 -23.44
N ARG A 70 -7.35 1.89 -23.68
CA ARG A 70 -8.30 1.48 -22.65
C ARG A 70 -8.25 -0.02 -22.35
N SER A 71 -7.36 -0.79 -22.99
CA SER A 71 -7.12 -2.19 -22.64
C SER A 71 -6.53 -2.32 -21.24
N PHE A 72 -6.72 -3.47 -20.60
CA PHE A 72 -6.17 -3.71 -19.27
C PHE A 72 -4.64 -3.54 -19.23
N PHE A 73 -3.92 -4.10 -20.21
CA PHE A 73 -2.46 -3.98 -20.29
C PHE A 73 -1.99 -2.51 -20.32
N GLN A 74 -2.66 -1.67 -21.10
CA GLN A 74 -2.29 -0.27 -21.22
C GLN A 74 -2.57 0.51 -19.93
N ILE A 75 -3.72 0.25 -19.29
CA ILE A 75 -4.08 0.86 -18.01
C ILE A 75 -3.11 0.39 -16.90
N ALA A 76 -2.91 -0.92 -16.75
CA ALA A 76 -2.03 -1.53 -15.75
C ALA A 76 -0.59 -0.97 -15.80
N GLY A 77 -0.03 -0.83 -17.00
CA GLY A 77 1.32 -0.32 -17.18
C GLY A 77 1.46 1.21 -17.04
N ILE A 78 0.40 1.96 -16.70
CA ILE A 78 0.55 3.37 -16.26
C ILE A 78 1.38 3.42 -14.98
N HIS A 79 1.19 2.46 -14.08
CA HIS A 79 1.83 2.44 -12.77
C HIS A 79 3.37 2.38 -12.87
N GLY A 80 3.90 1.47 -13.70
CA GLY A 80 5.33 1.19 -13.79
C GLY A 80 5.78 0.83 -15.21
N LEU A 81 6.31 -0.38 -15.38
CA LEU A 81 6.73 -0.89 -16.68
C LEU A 81 5.53 -0.93 -17.66
N PRO A 82 5.77 -0.64 -18.96
CA PRO A 82 7.09 -0.57 -19.61
C PRO A 82 7.74 0.83 -19.68
N TYR A 83 7.39 1.78 -18.80
CA TYR A 83 7.96 3.15 -18.79
C TYR A 83 7.81 3.85 -20.14
N SER A 84 6.57 3.98 -20.58
CA SER A 84 6.23 4.59 -21.87
C SER A 84 5.03 5.50 -21.77
N ALA A 85 4.95 6.46 -22.69
CA ALA A 85 3.87 7.45 -22.75
C ALA A 85 2.51 6.76 -22.80
N TYR A 86 1.59 7.18 -21.93
CA TYR A 86 0.19 6.80 -21.99
C TYR A 86 -0.61 7.97 -22.58
N ASP A 87 -1.48 7.69 -23.56
CA ASP A 87 -2.32 8.71 -24.20
C ASP A 87 -1.54 9.95 -24.70
N GLY A 88 -0.33 9.71 -25.20
CA GLY A 88 0.59 10.75 -25.69
C GLY A 88 1.13 11.70 -24.62
N VAL A 89 0.83 11.47 -23.34
CA VAL A 89 1.31 12.31 -22.24
C VAL A 89 2.80 12.04 -22.03
N LYS A 90 3.59 13.12 -21.97
CA LYS A 90 5.02 13.10 -21.69
C LYS A 90 5.34 14.27 -20.75
N GLY A 91 6.40 14.13 -19.97
CA GLY A 91 6.96 15.25 -19.21
C GLY A 91 7.71 16.24 -20.10
N ASP A 92 8.10 17.38 -19.53
CA ASP A 92 8.93 18.39 -20.19
C ASP A 92 10.29 17.82 -20.64
N HIS A 93 10.79 16.85 -19.89
CA HIS A 93 11.95 16.04 -20.25
C HIS A 93 11.49 14.61 -20.56
N GLU A 94 11.67 14.18 -21.80
CA GLU A 94 11.39 12.80 -22.21
C GLU A 94 12.19 11.83 -21.35
N TYR A 95 11.48 10.91 -20.69
CA TYR A 95 12.10 9.94 -19.80
C TYR A 95 13.08 9.07 -20.58
N ASN A 96 14.34 9.10 -20.17
CA ASN A 96 15.42 8.32 -20.76
C ASN A 96 15.86 7.24 -19.78
N ASN A 97 15.59 5.99 -20.16
CA ASN A 97 15.90 4.80 -19.35
C ASN A 97 17.37 4.68 -18.94
N ASP A 98 18.33 5.25 -19.68
CA ASP A 98 19.75 5.16 -19.32
C ASP A 98 20.17 6.27 -18.36
N THR A 99 19.70 7.51 -18.58
CA THR A 99 20.15 8.68 -17.81
C THR A 99 19.27 8.99 -16.60
N ASP A 100 17.95 8.88 -16.72
CA ASP A 100 17.01 9.16 -15.63
C ASP A 100 17.04 8.03 -14.60
N TRP A 101 17.07 6.78 -15.05
CA TRP A 101 17.21 5.62 -14.16
C TRP A 101 18.52 5.65 -13.38
N ALA A 102 19.64 5.99 -14.04
CA ALA A 102 20.93 6.11 -13.38
C ALA A 102 20.99 7.24 -12.34
N GLN A 103 20.10 8.22 -12.44
CA GLN A 103 19.91 9.31 -11.47
C GLN A 103 18.90 8.94 -10.37
N GLY A 104 18.22 7.80 -10.48
CA GLY A 104 17.24 7.33 -9.51
C GLY A 104 15.84 7.89 -9.70
N ARG A 105 15.52 8.48 -10.86
CA ARG A 105 14.16 8.93 -11.19
C ARG A 105 13.26 7.72 -11.42
N TRP A 106 12.04 7.77 -10.88
CA TRP A 106 11.02 6.75 -11.09
C TRP A 106 10.51 6.78 -12.54
N GLY A 107 10.42 5.61 -13.18
CA GLY A 107 10.03 5.50 -14.58
C GLY A 107 8.53 5.38 -14.83
N GLY A 108 7.75 5.04 -13.81
CA GLY A 108 6.29 4.94 -13.91
C GLY A 108 5.62 6.29 -13.70
N TYR A 109 4.32 6.39 -13.96
CA TYR A 109 3.56 7.60 -13.63
C TYR A 109 3.19 7.70 -12.16
N CYS A 110 3.21 6.59 -11.42
CA CYS A 110 2.69 6.59 -10.06
C CYS A 110 3.51 7.46 -9.11
N HIS A 111 2.81 8.19 -8.25
CA HIS A 111 3.41 8.95 -7.16
C HIS A 111 3.52 8.06 -5.94
N HIS A 112 4.76 7.94 -5.42
CA HIS A 112 5.08 7.25 -4.17
C HIS A 112 6.14 8.04 -3.41
N GLY A 113 6.00 8.11 -2.09
CA GLY A 113 6.84 8.90 -1.21
C GLY A 113 6.68 10.40 -1.43
N ASP A 114 5.49 10.86 -1.77
CA ASP A 114 5.12 12.27 -1.80
C ASP A 114 3.63 12.50 -1.50
N VAL A 115 3.25 13.76 -1.27
CA VAL A 115 1.89 14.18 -0.91
C VAL A 115 0.83 13.88 -1.99
N LEU A 116 1.23 13.50 -3.21
CA LEU A 116 0.33 13.14 -4.28
C LEU A 116 0.02 11.63 -4.32
N PHE A 117 0.61 10.79 -3.45
CA PHE A 117 0.32 9.36 -3.38
C PHE A 117 -1.20 9.06 -3.31
N PRO A 118 -1.97 9.52 -2.30
CA PRO A 118 -3.40 9.21 -2.25
C PRO A 118 -4.22 9.80 -3.42
N PRO A 119 -4.10 11.10 -3.77
CA PRO A 119 -4.93 11.69 -4.81
C PRO A 119 -4.57 11.20 -6.22
N TRP A 120 -3.33 10.79 -6.51
CA TRP A 120 -2.95 10.26 -7.83
C TRP A 120 -3.61 8.91 -8.14
N HIS A 121 -3.71 8.03 -7.15
CA HIS A 121 -4.31 6.70 -7.33
C HIS A 121 -5.84 6.75 -7.51
N ARG A 122 -6.50 7.85 -7.12
CA ARG A 122 -7.95 8.04 -7.25
C ARG A 122 -8.44 8.11 -8.71
N PRO A 123 -7.93 8.99 -9.60
CA PRO A 123 -8.28 8.97 -11.02
C PRO A 123 -7.77 7.71 -11.73
N TYR A 124 -6.73 7.04 -11.22
CA TYR A 124 -6.32 5.74 -11.74
C TYR A 124 -7.42 4.68 -11.54
N LEU A 125 -8.04 4.65 -10.36
CA LEU A 125 -9.22 3.81 -10.10
C LEU A 125 -10.42 4.21 -10.94
N MET A 126 -10.68 5.51 -11.10
CA MET A 126 -11.78 5.99 -11.95
C MET A 126 -11.60 5.51 -13.41
N LEU A 127 -10.37 5.49 -13.92
CA LEU A 127 -10.07 5.00 -15.26
C LEU A 127 -10.44 3.52 -15.42
N ILE A 128 -9.92 2.63 -14.58
CA ILE A 128 -10.24 1.19 -14.69
C ILE A 128 -11.73 0.93 -14.45
N GLU A 129 -12.34 1.61 -13.48
CA GLU A 129 -13.76 1.50 -13.15
C GLU A 129 -14.64 1.88 -14.34
N SER A 130 -14.29 2.95 -15.05
CA SER A 130 -15.02 3.38 -16.26
C SER A 130 -15.02 2.33 -17.38
N GLN A 131 -13.91 1.61 -17.54
CA GLN A 131 -13.83 0.57 -18.57
C GLN A 131 -14.61 -0.68 -18.16
N LEU A 132 -14.54 -1.07 -16.88
CA LEU A 132 -15.31 -2.19 -16.36
C LEU A 132 -16.83 -1.95 -16.41
N ILE A 133 -17.29 -0.73 -16.11
CA ILE A 133 -18.72 -0.38 -16.20
C ILE A 133 -19.17 -0.33 -17.67
N SER A 134 -18.32 0.17 -18.58
CA SER A 134 -18.60 0.16 -20.01
C SER A 134 -18.81 -1.27 -20.53
N GLU A 135 -17.94 -2.21 -20.16
CA GLU A 135 -18.13 -3.63 -20.49
C GLU A 135 -19.36 -4.23 -19.78
N ALA A 136 -19.59 -3.90 -18.51
CA ALA A 136 -20.73 -4.42 -17.74
C ALA A 136 -22.06 -4.08 -18.42
N LYS A 137 -22.21 -2.85 -18.92
CA LYS A 137 -23.42 -2.40 -19.63
C LYS A 137 -23.65 -3.17 -20.93
N LYS A 138 -22.58 -3.45 -21.70
CA LYS A 138 -22.66 -4.26 -22.91
C LYS A 138 -23.08 -5.69 -22.59
N ILE A 139 -22.51 -6.28 -21.53
CA ILE A 139 -22.80 -7.66 -21.11
C ILE A 139 -24.22 -7.77 -20.55
N ALA A 140 -24.64 -6.82 -19.71
CA ALA A 140 -25.98 -6.75 -19.13
C ALA A 140 -27.08 -6.77 -20.20
N SER A 141 -26.90 -6.06 -21.31
CA SER A 141 -27.88 -6.05 -22.41
C SER A 141 -28.09 -7.40 -23.11
N GLN A 142 -27.18 -8.35 -22.91
CA GLN A 142 -27.22 -9.68 -23.53
C GLN A 142 -27.95 -10.72 -22.68
N TYR A 143 -28.27 -10.41 -21.42
CA TYR A 143 -29.04 -11.32 -20.56
C TYR A 143 -30.44 -11.57 -21.14
N PRO A 144 -31.03 -12.76 -20.88
CA PRO A 144 -32.39 -13.08 -21.32
C PRO A 144 -33.42 -12.13 -20.69
N ASP A 145 -34.56 -11.94 -21.34
CA ASP A 145 -35.53 -10.90 -20.97
C ASP A 145 -36.02 -10.97 -19.52
N ASN A 146 -36.06 -12.17 -18.92
CA ASN A 146 -36.45 -12.35 -17.52
C ASN A 146 -35.39 -11.89 -16.49
N GLU A 147 -34.13 -11.71 -16.89
CA GLU A 147 -33.03 -11.23 -16.02
C GLU A 147 -32.46 -9.88 -16.48
N LYS A 148 -32.74 -9.47 -17.72
CA LYS A 148 -32.11 -8.31 -18.37
C LYS A 148 -32.23 -7.02 -17.56
N GLU A 149 -33.43 -6.70 -17.07
CA GLU A 149 -33.67 -5.49 -16.28
C GLU A 149 -32.81 -5.45 -15.01
N LYS A 150 -32.76 -6.57 -14.28
CA LYS A 150 -31.94 -6.75 -13.07
C LYS A 150 -30.45 -6.53 -13.35
N TYR A 151 -29.92 -7.09 -14.44
CA TYR A 151 -28.51 -6.92 -14.79
C TYR A 151 -28.19 -5.53 -15.38
N VAL A 152 -29.12 -4.92 -16.12
CA VAL A 152 -28.95 -3.53 -16.59
C VAL A 152 -28.89 -2.57 -15.40
N GLU A 153 -29.76 -2.76 -14.41
CA GLU A 153 -29.73 -1.97 -13.19
C GLU A 153 -28.42 -2.20 -12.42
N ALA A 154 -28.00 -3.46 -12.24
CA ALA A 154 -26.73 -3.78 -11.60
C ALA A 154 -25.53 -3.12 -12.32
N ALA A 155 -25.51 -3.11 -13.66
CA ALA A 155 -24.46 -2.44 -14.45
C ALA A 155 -24.47 -0.90 -14.28
N ASN A 156 -25.64 -0.29 -14.07
CA ASN A 156 -25.74 1.14 -13.80
C ASN A 156 -25.23 1.50 -12.39
N GLN A 157 -25.48 0.62 -11.42
CA GLN A 157 -25.06 0.78 -10.02
C GLN A 157 -23.62 0.34 -9.76
N LEU A 158 -23.01 -0.43 -10.66
CA LEU A 158 -21.67 -1.00 -10.48
C LEU A 158 -20.64 0.10 -10.21
N ARG A 159 -19.82 -0.12 -9.20
CA ARG A 159 -18.57 0.60 -8.90
C ARG A 159 -17.51 -0.44 -8.55
N HIS A 160 -16.24 -0.11 -8.72
CA HIS A 160 -15.17 -1.04 -8.41
C HIS A 160 -15.15 -1.31 -6.89
N PRO A 161 -15.27 -2.56 -6.41
CA PRO A 161 -15.33 -2.83 -4.98
C PRO A 161 -13.94 -2.82 -4.33
N TYR A 162 -13.89 -2.43 -3.07
CA TYR A 162 -12.68 -2.53 -2.25
C TYR A 162 -12.60 -3.91 -1.59
N TRP A 163 -11.39 -4.38 -1.30
CA TRP A 163 -11.21 -5.49 -0.34
C TRP A 163 -10.68 -4.95 0.97
N ASP A 164 -11.45 -5.06 2.05
CA ASP A 164 -10.98 -4.69 3.39
C ASP A 164 -10.07 -5.78 3.97
N TRP A 165 -8.83 -5.80 3.50
CA TRP A 165 -7.79 -6.72 3.96
C TRP A 165 -7.31 -6.46 5.39
N ALA A 166 -7.81 -5.42 6.07
CA ALA A 166 -7.61 -5.18 7.50
C ALA A 166 -8.80 -5.65 8.34
N ASP A 167 -9.90 -6.13 7.75
CA ASP A 167 -10.96 -6.81 8.48
C ASP A 167 -10.42 -8.11 9.11
N LEU A 168 -10.85 -8.43 10.33
CA LEU A 168 -10.47 -9.67 11.02
C LEU A 168 -10.84 -10.92 10.20
N LYS A 169 -11.88 -10.85 9.36
CA LYS A 169 -12.24 -11.93 8.41
C LYS A 169 -11.08 -12.29 7.46
N ALA A 170 -10.18 -11.36 7.14
CA ALA A 170 -9.01 -11.65 6.32
C ALA A 170 -7.98 -12.55 7.04
N MET A 171 -8.09 -12.75 8.36
CA MET A 171 -7.27 -13.72 9.09
C MET A 171 -7.61 -15.17 8.75
N ASP A 172 -8.85 -15.43 8.33
CA ASP A 172 -9.31 -16.77 7.92
C ASP A 172 -8.80 -17.14 6.52
N GLY A 173 -8.31 -16.15 5.77
CA GLY A 173 -7.71 -16.32 4.45
C GLY A 173 -8.14 -15.24 3.46
N VAL A 174 -7.41 -15.17 2.35
CA VAL A 174 -7.79 -14.37 1.20
C VAL A 174 -9.08 -14.96 0.59
N PRO A 175 -10.06 -14.13 0.19
CA PRO A 175 -11.30 -14.61 -0.41
C PRO A 175 -11.06 -15.57 -1.58
N GLU A 176 -11.82 -16.67 -1.63
CA GLU A 176 -11.58 -17.76 -2.58
C GLU A 176 -11.63 -17.31 -4.05
N PHE A 177 -12.47 -16.33 -4.38
CA PHE A 177 -12.53 -15.76 -5.72
C PHE A 177 -11.28 -14.96 -6.12
N PHE A 178 -10.30 -14.76 -5.24
CA PHE A 178 -8.96 -14.27 -5.60
C PHE A 178 -7.94 -15.40 -5.74
N THR A 179 -8.26 -16.63 -5.33
CA THR A 179 -7.33 -17.78 -5.32
C THR A 179 -7.75 -18.91 -6.28
N SER A 180 -9.04 -19.07 -6.57
CA SER A 180 -9.54 -20.15 -7.42
C SER A 180 -9.37 -19.84 -8.91
N LEU A 181 -8.98 -20.87 -9.69
CA LEU A 181 -8.79 -20.76 -11.15
C LEU A 181 -10.09 -20.61 -11.93
N GLU A 182 -11.18 -21.13 -11.38
CA GLU A 182 -12.51 -21.05 -11.94
C GLU A 182 -13.47 -20.45 -10.91
N ILE A 183 -14.54 -19.84 -11.39
CA ILE A 183 -15.59 -19.25 -10.57
C ILE A 183 -16.94 -19.45 -11.22
N GLU A 184 -17.94 -19.81 -10.42
CA GLU A 184 -19.30 -20.01 -10.90
C GLU A 184 -20.08 -18.69 -10.87
N LEU A 185 -20.63 -18.31 -12.03
CA LEU A 185 -21.37 -17.06 -12.23
C LEU A 185 -22.67 -17.32 -12.97
N ASN A 186 -23.64 -16.43 -12.80
CA ASN A 186 -24.75 -16.33 -13.74
C ASN A 186 -24.36 -15.45 -14.92
N THR A 187 -24.39 -15.99 -16.14
CA THR A 187 -23.98 -15.31 -17.38
C THR A 187 -25.18 -15.10 -18.30
N PRO A 188 -25.05 -14.32 -19.40
CA PRO A 188 -26.10 -14.23 -20.41
C PRO A 188 -26.57 -15.58 -20.98
N LYS A 189 -25.73 -16.62 -20.89
CA LYS A 189 -26.01 -17.99 -21.35
C LYS A 189 -26.43 -18.94 -20.23
N GLY A 190 -26.78 -18.40 -19.06
CA GLY A 190 -27.10 -19.13 -17.84
C GLY A 190 -25.91 -19.32 -16.90
N ARG A 191 -26.17 -20.04 -15.80
CA ARG A 191 -25.18 -20.35 -14.77
C ARG A 191 -24.12 -21.33 -15.27
N LYS A 192 -22.85 -20.99 -15.12
CA LYS A 192 -21.71 -21.84 -15.52
C LYS A 192 -20.45 -21.52 -14.75
N ASN A 193 -19.53 -22.48 -14.69
CA ASN A 193 -18.16 -22.24 -14.26
C ASN A 193 -17.38 -21.55 -15.40
N VAL A 194 -16.62 -20.51 -15.07
CA VAL A 194 -15.76 -19.78 -16.01
C VAL A 194 -14.36 -19.63 -15.45
N THR A 195 -13.36 -19.44 -16.32
CA THR A 195 -12.04 -18.97 -15.90
C THR A 195 -12.18 -17.71 -15.07
N ASN A 196 -11.48 -17.64 -13.95
CA ASN A 196 -11.56 -16.52 -13.03
C ASN A 196 -10.51 -15.43 -13.36
N PRO A 197 -10.90 -14.28 -13.94
CA PRO A 197 -9.97 -13.20 -14.23
C PRO A 197 -9.49 -12.45 -12.98
N LEU A 198 -10.10 -12.63 -11.80
CA LEU A 198 -9.65 -11.98 -10.57
C LEU A 198 -8.43 -12.67 -9.93
N LYS A 199 -8.17 -13.92 -10.31
CA LYS A 199 -7.00 -14.69 -9.85
C LYS A 199 -5.71 -14.18 -10.47
N ARG A 200 -5.68 -13.96 -11.79
CA ARG A 200 -4.46 -13.63 -12.53
C ARG A 200 -4.75 -13.09 -13.92
N TYR A 201 -3.83 -12.25 -14.42
CA TYR A 201 -3.84 -11.74 -15.80
C TYR A 201 -2.74 -12.40 -16.63
N HIS A 202 -3.06 -12.86 -17.85
CA HIS A 202 -2.05 -13.40 -18.77
C HIS A 202 -1.52 -12.28 -19.65
N LEU A 203 -0.20 -12.11 -19.66
CA LEU A 203 0.40 -10.97 -20.32
C LEU A 203 0.45 -11.16 -21.83
N PRO A 204 -0.05 -10.20 -22.63
CA PRO A 204 -0.03 -10.33 -24.08
C PRO A 204 1.38 -10.12 -24.66
N VAL A 205 2.27 -9.49 -23.90
CA VAL A 205 3.67 -9.25 -24.25
C VAL A 205 4.56 -9.51 -23.04
N SER A 206 5.82 -9.84 -23.31
CA SER A 206 6.80 -9.99 -22.23
C SER A 206 7.02 -8.67 -21.50
N ILE A 207 7.14 -8.73 -20.17
CA ILE A 207 7.56 -7.59 -19.35
C ILE A 207 8.87 -7.94 -18.63
N SER A 208 9.72 -6.93 -18.45
CA SER A 208 11.12 -7.08 -18.01
C SER A 208 11.94 -7.90 -19.02
N TYR A 209 13.18 -8.24 -18.66
CA TYR A 209 14.13 -8.97 -19.53
C TYR A 209 14.40 -10.37 -19.01
N PRO A 210 14.66 -11.34 -19.91
CA PRO A 210 15.12 -12.66 -19.51
C PRO A 210 16.31 -12.56 -18.54
N LEU A 211 16.20 -13.31 -17.45
CA LEU A 211 17.22 -13.45 -16.41
C LEU A 211 18.14 -14.63 -16.72
N PRO A 212 19.24 -14.84 -15.95
CA PRO A 212 20.09 -16.01 -16.13
C PRO A 212 19.31 -17.33 -16.09
N ASP A 213 19.85 -18.36 -16.75
CA ASP A 213 19.25 -19.69 -16.82
C ASP A 213 18.83 -20.19 -15.42
N GLY A 214 17.59 -20.69 -15.34
CA GLY A 214 16.97 -21.13 -14.09
C GLY A 214 16.17 -20.05 -13.39
N GLN A 215 16.23 -18.77 -13.80
CA GLN A 215 15.45 -17.67 -13.20
C GLN A 215 14.34 -17.13 -14.11
N ASN A 216 14.02 -17.83 -15.19
CA ASN A 216 12.90 -17.48 -16.06
C ASN A 216 11.72 -18.42 -15.83
N PRO A 217 10.47 -17.94 -15.92
CA PRO A 217 9.28 -18.81 -15.79
C PRO A 217 9.29 -20.00 -16.76
N THR A 218 9.95 -19.85 -17.93
CA THR A 218 10.15 -20.90 -18.93
C THR A 218 11.03 -22.07 -18.46
N ASP A 219 11.76 -21.90 -17.35
CA ASP A 219 12.64 -22.91 -16.77
C ASP A 219 11.92 -23.86 -15.80
N ALA A 220 10.61 -23.69 -15.61
CA ALA A 220 9.76 -24.59 -14.83
C ALA A 220 9.90 -26.05 -15.32
N PRO A 221 9.96 -27.06 -14.41
CA PRO A 221 9.71 -26.99 -12.97
C PRO A 221 10.96 -26.65 -12.12
N ASN A 222 12.07 -26.24 -12.75
CA ASN A 222 13.32 -25.88 -12.10
C ASN A 222 13.51 -24.36 -11.98
N TYR A 223 12.42 -23.59 -12.09
CA TYR A 223 12.46 -22.15 -11.90
C TYR A 223 12.90 -21.84 -10.46
N THR A 224 13.89 -20.99 -10.35
CA THR A 224 14.42 -20.45 -9.09
C THR A 224 14.00 -19.01 -8.99
N LEU A 225 13.51 -18.62 -7.81
CA LEU A 225 13.00 -17.27 -7.61
C LEU A 225 14.16 -16.28 -7.79
N PRO A 226 14.04 -15.30 -8.69
CA PRO A 226 15.09 -14.33 -8.91
C PRO A 226 15.32 -13.49 -7.66
N SER A 227 16.57 -13.06 -7.47
CA SER A 227 16.92 -12.17 -6.37
C SER A 227 16.28 -10.79 -6.54
N MET A 228 16.21 -10.05 -5.45
CA MET A 228 15.66 -8.69 -5.42
C MET A 228 16.45 -7.65 -6.24
N ALA A 229 17.57 -8.02 -6.85
CA ALA A 229 18.34 -7.13 -7.70
C ALA A 229 17.66 -6.85 -9.06
N PHE A 230 16.67 -7.66 -9.44
CA PHE A 230 16.04 -7.58 -10.75
C PHE A 230 14.50 -7.63 -10.64
N ASN A 231 13.83 -6.98 -11.61
CA ASN A 231 12.40 -7.20 -11.80
C ASN A 231 12.16 -8.60 -12.37
N PRO A 232 11.20 -9.37 -11.82
CA PRO A 232 10.86 -10.68 -12.36
C PRO A 232 10.52 -10.60 -13.86
N TYR A 233 11.16 -11.44 -14.66
CA TYR A 233 10.80 -11.61 -16.06
C TYR A 233 9.48 -12.35 -16.17
N THR A 234 8.54 -11.79 -16.93
CA THR A 234 7.30 -12.51 -17.26
C THR A 234 7.13 -12.57 -18.77
N PRO A 235 7.28 -13.75 -19.40
CA PRO A 235 7.12 -13.90 -20.84
C PRO A 235 5.68 -13.66 -21.31
N ALA A 236 5.51 -13.26 -22.57
CA ALA A 236 4.20 -13.26 -23.22
C ALA A 236 3.49 -14.62 -23.04
N GLY A 237 2.21 -14.58 -22.73
CA GLY A 237 1.36 -15.73 -22.45
C GLY A 237 1.45 -16.26 -21.01
N TYR A 238 2.38 -15.78 -20.18
CA TYR A 238 2.47 -16.19 -18.77
C TYR A 238 1.56 -15.33 -17.89
N PRO A 239 1.00 -15.91 -16.80
CA PRO A 239 0.18 -15.17 -15.87
C PRO A 239 1.01 -14.35 -14.88
N THR A 240 0.36 -13.32 -14.32
CA THR A 240 0.77 -12.76 -13.02
C THR A 240 0.71 -13.82 -11.93
N VAL A 241 1.63 -13.76 -10.97
CA VAL A 241 1.77 -14.75 -9.89
C VAL A 241 1.99 -14.08 -8.53
N ARG A 242 1.57 -14.76 -7.46
CA ARG A 242 1.64 -14.37 -6.05
C ARG A 242 2.33 -15.49 -5.26
N HIS A 243 3.40 -15.16 -4.56
CA HIS A 243 4.28 -16.13 -3.88
C HIS A 243 4.67 -17.32 -4.79
N PRO A 244 5.25 -17.09 -5.99
CA PRO A 244 5.53 -18.17 -6.92
C PRO A 244 6.44 -19.26 -6.31
N ASN A 245 6.17 -20.52 -6.67
CA ASN A 245 7.04 -21.66 -6.38
C ASN A 245 7.95 -22.00 -7.57
N SER A 246 8.70 -23.10 -7.51
CA SER A 246 9.62 -23.51 -8.58
C SER A 246 8.96 -23.96 -9.89
N LYS A 247 7.63 -24.08 -9.90
CA LYS A 247 6.82 -24.35 -11.10
C LYS A 247 6.14 -23.10 -11.65
N TYR A 248 6.44 -21.92 -11.08
CA TYR A 248 5.76 -20.67 -11.42
C TYR A 248 4.25 -20.73 -11.11
N GLU A 249 3.89 -21.40 -10.02
CA GLU A 249 2.52 -21.49 -9.51
C GLU A 249 2.40 -20.70 -8.19
N ASP A 250 1.22 -20.13 -7.92
CA ASP A 250 0.95 -19.40 -6.69
C ASP A 250 1.02 -20.31 -5.45
N GLN A 251 1.43 -19.73 -4.31
CA GLN A 251 1.40 -20.40 -3.01
C GLN A 251 0.38 -19.74 -2.09
N ASP A 252 -0.91 -20.00 -2.36
CA ASP A 252 -2.04 -19.41 -1.63
C ASP A 252 -2.02 -19.73 -0.12
N ASN A 253 -1.45 -20.89 0.27
CA ASN A 253 -1.27 -21.26 1.67
C ASN A 253 -0.28 -20.35 2.41
N ILE A 254 0.83 -19.95 1.76
CA ILE A 254 1.79 -19.00 2.33
C ILE A 254 1.15 -17.62 2.43
N MET A 255 0.43 -17.20 1.38
CA MET A 255 -0.32 -15.95 1.40
C MET A 255 -1.31 -15.93 2.57
N ASN A 256 -2.17 -16.94 2.72
CA ASN A 256 -3.15 -17.03 3.82
C ASN A 256 -2.47 -17.06 5.20
N GLN A 257 -1.37 -17.80 5.35
CA GLN A 257 -0.60 -17.81 6.59
C GLN A 257 -0.07 -16.40 6.92
N ASN A 258 0.44 -15.67 5.91
CA ASN A 258 0.89 -14.30 6.10
C ASN A 258 -0.27 -13.39 6.56
N PHE A 259 -1.45 -13.45 5.92
CA PHE A 259 -2.60 -12.66 6.36
C PHE A 259 -3.01 -12.96 7.81
N SER A 260 -2.99 -14.22 8.24
CA SER A 260 -3.29 -14.58 9.64
C SER A 260 -2.38 -13.90 10.68
N VAL A 261 -1.13 -13.59 10.30
CA VAL A 261 -0.15 -12.92 11.16
C VAL A 261 -0.23 -11.40 11.01
N TYR A 262 -0.30 -10.89 9.79
CA TYR A 262 -0.12 -9.47 9.50
C TYR A 262 -1.39 -8.64 9.58
N VAL A 263 -2.58 -9.25 9.48
CA VAL A 263 -3.84 -8.55 9.78
C VAL A 263 -3.80 -7.93 11.19
N PRO A 264 -3.55 -8.70 12.27
CA PRO A 264 -3.51 -8.14 13.62
C PRO A 264 -2.23 -7.38 13.97
N THR A 265 -1.09 -7.63 13.30
CA THR A 265 0.22 -7.05 13.70
C THR A 265 0.66 -5.86 12.85
N VAL A 266 0.08 -5.66 11.66
CA VAL A 266 0.52 -4.63 10.70
C VAL A 266 -0.68 -3.86 10.13
N PHE A 267 -1.64 -4.55 9.52
CA PHE A 267 -2.71 -3.90 8.76
C PHE A 267 -3.70 -3.15 9.65
N ARG A 268 -4.26 -3.83 10.65
CA ARG A 268 -5.18 -3.23 11.61
C ARG A 268 -4.52 -2.12 12.43
N PRO A 269 -3.33 -2.35 13.04
CA PRO A 269 -2.61 -1.27 13.71
C PRO A 269 -2.28 -0.09 12.80
N GLY A 270 -1.94 -0.31 11.53
CA GLY A 270 -1.65 0.77 10.59
C GLY A 270 -2.87 1.65 10.30
N PHE A 271 -4.01 1.03 9.95
CA PHE A 271 -5.28 1.74 9.73
C PHE A 271 -5.80 2.43 10.99
N TYR A 272 -5.66 1.79 12.14
CA TYR A 272 -6.00 2.42 13.40
C TYR A 272 -5.18 3.69 13.67
N GLN A 273 -3.86 3.63 13.47
CA GLN A 273 -2.95 4.75 13.71
C GLN A 273 -3.25 5.95 12.81
N MET A 274 -3.56 5.75 11.53
CA MET A 274 -3.75 6.88 10.59
C MET A 274 -4.98 7.75 10.91
N PHE A 275 -6.03 7.20 11.52
CA PHE A 275 -7.23 7.97 11.89
C PHE A 275 -7.04 8.88 13.10
N HIS A 276 -5.81 8.94 13.62
CA HIS A 276 -5.40 9.94 14.59
C HIS A 276 -4.61 11.09 13.99
N ILE A 277 -4.15 10.98 12.73
CA ILE A 277 -3.27 11.95 12.10
C ILE A 277 -4.13 12.98 11.36
N ASP A 278 -4.33 14.17 11.91
CA ASP A 278 -5.06 15.24 11.20
C ASP A 278 -4.17 15.96 10.17
N ASN A 279 -2.85 15.79 10.22
CA ASN A 279 -1.92 16.41 9.28
C ASN A 279 -1.76 15.60 7.98
N PHE A 280 -2.10 16.21 6.84
CA PHE A 280 -2.05 15.52 5.54
C PHE A 280 -0.66 15.02 5.16
N LEU A 281 0.41 15.78 5.44
CA LEU A 281 1.78 15.39 5.08
C LEU A 281 2.15 14.04 5.72
N HIS A 282 1.87 13.89 7.01
CA HIS A 282 2.17 12.65 7.75
C HIS A 282 1.16 11.53 7.47
N PHE A 283 -0.08 11.86 7.16
CA PHE A 283 -1.08 10.88 6.76
C PHE A 283 -0.74 10.25 5.40
N SER A 284 -0.38 11.08 4.41
CA SER A 284 -0.43 10.72 2.99
C SER A 284 0.68 9.80 2.52
N ASN A 285 1.89 9.93 3.05
CA ASN A 285 3.06 9.30 2.45
C ASN A 285 4.08 8.87 3.50
N HIS A 286 5.02 8.04 3.08
CA HIS A 286 6.05 7.46 3.95
C HIS A 286 7.36 8.26 3.97
N ALA A 287 7.48 9.35 3.20
CA ALA A 287 8.74 10.04 2.95
C ALA A 287 8.81 11.38 3.68
N VAL A 288 10.01 11.68 4.19
CA VAL A 288 10.29 12.89 4.96
C VAL A 288 11.62 13.48 4.51
N ARG A 289 11.71 14.81 4.40
CA ARG A 289 12.91 15.52 3.93
C ARG A 289 13.57 16.29 5.08
N GLY A 290 14.81 15.91 5.41
CA GLY A 290 15.58 16.50 6.51
C GLY A 290 15.37 15.77 7.83
N SER A 291 16.37 15.85 8.73
CA SER A 291 16.33 15.16 10.02
C SER A 291 15.29 15.75 10.97
N ASN A 292 15.04 17.07 10.90
CA ASN A 292 14.15 17.77 11.83
C ASN A 292 12.71 17.25 11.77
N ASP A 293 12.19 16.99 10.57
CA ASP A 293 10.85 16.41 10.38
C ASP A 293 10.76 14.94 10.84
N THR A 294 11.89 14.29 11.12
CA THR A 294 11.98 12.92 11.65
C THR A 294 12.32 12.88 13.15
N GLU A 295 12.66 14.01 13.76
CA GLU A 295 13.04 14.13 15.16
C GLU A 295 11.84 14.43 16.04
N MET A 296 11.82 13.86 17.26
CA MET A 296 11.07 14.49 18.34
C MET A 296 11.79 15.81 18.62
N GLU A 297 11.21 16.95 18.23
CA GLU A 297 11.79 18.23 18.66
C GLU A 297 11.79 18.27 20.20
N ASP A 298 12.96 18.39 20.82
CA ASP A 298 13.08 18.83 22.21
C ASP A 298 12.85 20.34 22.22
N THR A 299 11.62 20.76 22.52
CA THR A 299 11.19 22.16 22.36
C THR A 299 11.36 23.04 23.60
N ASN A 300 12.21 22.73 24.61
CA ASN A 300 12.94 23.80 25.37
C ASN A 300 13.79 23.35 26.57
N PRO A 301 15.03 23.87 26.71
CA PRO A 301 15.57 24.22 28.01
C PRO A 301 15.09 25.63 28.42
N GLY A 302 14.01 25.71 29.21
CA GLY A 302 13.75 26.89 30.06
C GLY A 302 12.39 27.61 30.01
N HIS A 303 11.32 27.09 29.42
CA HIS A 303 10.00 27.74 29.44
C HIS A 303 8.84 26.76 29.73
N PRO A 304 7.75 27.22 30.40
CA PRO A 304 6.49 26.49 30.50
C PRO A 304 5.54 26.91 29.36
N ASP A 305 5.35 26.04 28.37
CA ASP A 305 4.42 26.14 27.23
C ASP A 305 3.87 24.72 26.90
N PRO A 306 2.78 24.54 26.13
CA PRO A 306 2.07 23.27 26.02
C PRO A 306 2.96 22.13 25.47
N LEU A 307 2.97 21.02 26.22
CA LEU A 307 3.82 19.84 26.12
C LEU A 307 3.50 18.97 24.87
N VAL A 308 3.70 19.47 23.65
CA VAL A 308 3.61 18.61 22.44
C VAL A 308 4.91 17.81 22.31
N PHE A 309 5.02 16.75 23.11
CA PHE A 309 6.20 15.87 23.21
C PHE A 309 6.25 14.77 22.14
N VAL A 310 5.25 14.69 21.26
CA VAL A 310 5.14 13.67 20.21
C VAL A 310 4.55 14.31 18.96
N GLY A 311 5.36 14.51 17.91
CA GLY A 311 4.90 15.04 16.62
C GLY A 311 4.00 14.08 15.82
N TYR A 312 3.44 14.53 14.71
CA TYR A 312 2.62 13.66 13.84
C TYR A 312 3.44 12.58 13.10
N ALA A 313 4.77 12.70 13.06
CA ALA A 313 5.71 11.74 12.46
C ALA A 313 5.85 10.40 13.24
N HIS A 314 4.94 10.11 14.18
CA HIS A 314 4.99 8.94 15.06
C HIS A 314 3.98 7.85 14.72
N PHE A 315 3.05 8.10 13.80
CA PHE A 315 2.04 7.12 13.40
C PHE A 315 2.33 6.59 11.99
N ALA A 316 1.87 5.35 11.73
CA ALA A 316 1.90 4.79 10.39
C ALA A 316 1.08 5.67 9.41
N SER A 317 1.69 6.07 8.29
CA SER A 317 0.98 6.70 7.19
C SER A 317 0.17 5.69 6.40
N ILE A 318 -0.75 6.17 5.56
CA ILE A 318 -1.49 5.28 4.65
C ILE A 318 -0.57 4.53 3.70
N GLU A 319 0.48 5.18 3.20
CA GLU A 319 1.46 4.56 2.31
C GLU A 319 2.27 3.47 3.01
N THR A 320 2.69 3.66 4.28
CA THR A 320 3.41 2.58 5.00
C THR A 320 2.56 1.31 5.18
N THR A 321 1.25 1.46 5.38
CA THR A 321 0.33 0.33 5.55
C THR A 321 0.01 -0.33 4.21
N HIS A 322 -0.12 0.48 3.15
CA HIS A 322 -0.19 0.04 1.74
C HIS A 322 1.03 -0.80 1.34
N ASP A 323 2.24 -0.33 1.64
CA ASP A 323 3.49 -1.01 1.31
C ASP A 323 3.54 -2.41 1.95
N GLY A 324 3.05 -2.52 3.19
CA GLY A 324 2.94 -3.80 3.90
C GLY A 324 2.07 -4.81 3.15
N PHE A 325 0.94 -4.39 2.58
CA PHE A 325 0.08 -5.27 1.80
C PHE A 325 0.79 -5.80 0.56
N HIS A 326 1.49 -4.95 -0.20
CA HIS A 326 2.22 -5.36 -1.40
C HIS A 326 3.25 -6.46 -1.12
N LEU A 327 4.03 -6.33 -0.04
CA LEU A 327 5.00 -7.35 0.37
C LEU A 327 4.31 -8.65 0.78
N VAL A 328 3.24 -8.55 1.57
CA VAL A 328 2.52 -9.70 2.14
C VAL A 328 1.74 -10.49 1.10
N ALA A 329 1.07 -9.81 0.16
CA ALA A 329 0.28 -10.42 -0.89
C ALA A 329 1.17 -10.93 -2.04
N GLY A 330 2.26 -10.22 -2.35
CA GLY A 330 3.14 -10.56 -3.47
C GLY A 330 4.17 -11.63 -3.16
N GLY A 331 4.92 -11.50 -2.06
CA GLY A 331 6.07 -12.37 -1.77
C GLY A 331 7.21 -12.26 -2.79
N LEU A 332 8.32 -12.97 -2.54
CA LEU A 332 9.47 -12.95 -3.43
C LEU A 332 9.07 -13.34 -4.87
N ALA A 333 9.51 -12.53 -5.85
CA ALA A 333 9.22 -12.69 -7.27
C ALA A 333 7.73 -12.67 -7.68
N GLY A 334 6.80 -12.41 -6.75
CA GLY A 334 5.39 -12.22 -7.08
C GLY A 334 5.09 -10.81 -7.56
N HIS A 335 4.16 -10.65 -8.50
CA HIS A 335 3.95 -9.37 -9.19
C HIS A 335 3.58 -8.24 -8.23
N LEU A 336 2.74 -8.52 -7.23
CA LEU A 336 2.27 -7.54 -6.26
C LEU A 336 3.39 -6.94 -5.41
N SER A 337 4.55 -7.60 -5.24
CA SER A 337 5.63 -7.06 -4.40
C SER A 337 6.56 -6.11 -5.14
N TYR A 338 6.43 -5.92 -6.46
CA TYR A 338 7.33 -5.07 -7.25
C TYR A 338 6.56 -3.87 -7.84
N PRO A 339 6.93 -2.62 -7.47
CA PRO A 339 6.26 -1.42 -7.99
C PRO A 339 6.19 -1.37 -9.51
N ASP A 340 7.26 -1.85 -10.17
CA ASP A 340 7.39 -1.87 -11.62
C ASP A 340 6.30 -2.69 -12.33
N ILE A 341 5.76 -3.74 -11.70
CA ILE A 341 4.85 -4.71 -12.36
C ILE A 341 3.57 -5.00 -11.58
N THR A 342 3.39 -4.43 -10.38
CA THR A 342 2.22 -4.72 -9.53
C THR A 342 0.89 -4.38 -10.19
N GLY A 343 0.85 -3.37 -11.08
CA GLY A 343 -0.39 -2.92 -11.72
C GLY A 343 -1.02 -3.98 -12.64
N PHE A 344 -0.26 -5.02 -13.04
CA PHE A 344 -0.76 -6.10 -13.88
C PHE A 344 -1.53 -7.17 -13.10
N ASP A 345 -1.34 -7.30 -11.78
CA ASP A 345 -2.14 -8.25 -10.99
C ASP A 345 -3.51 -7.63 -10.68
N PRO A 346 -4.64 -8.30 -10.99
CA PRO A 346 -5.98 -7.72 -10.78
C PRO A 346 -6.28 -7.32 -9.33
N LEU A 347 -5.67 -7.99 -8.34
CA LEU A 347 -5.82 -7.70 -6.91
C LEU A 347 -5.31 -6.30 -6.54
N PHE A 348 -4.40 -5.73 -7.35
CA PHE A 348 -3.93 -4.35 -7.23
C PHE A 348 -5.10 -3.35 -7.14
N PHE A 349 -6.10 -3.48 -8.02
CA PHE A 349 -7.18 -2.51 -8.07
C PHE A 349 -8.15 -2.63 -6.89
N PHE A 350 -8.34 -3.83 -6.33
CA PHE A 350 -9.13 -4.02 -5.10
C PHE A 350 -8.39 -3.49 -3.87
N HIS A 351 -7.07 -3.66 -3.83
CA HIS A 351 -6.21 -3.07 -2.82
C HIS A 351 -6.28 -1.53 -2.86
N HIS A 352 -6.01 -0.92 -4.02
CA HIS A 352 -6.05 0.54 -4.16
C HIS A 352 -7.46 1.11 -3.97
N CYS A 353 -8.52 0.37 -4.29
CA CYS A 353 -9.87 0.79 -3.96
C CYS A 353 -10.11 0.90 -2.45
N ASN A 354 -9.48 0.02 -1.65
CA ASN A 354 -9.49 0.13 -0.18
C ASN A 354 -8.58 1.26 0.33
N VAL A 355 -7.44 1.52 -0.31
CA VAL A 355 -6.59 2.69 -0.01
C VAL A 355 -7.36 3.99 -0.28
N ASP A 356 -8.07 4.08 -1.40
CA ASP A 356 -8.93 5.22 -1.71
C ASP A 356 -10.11 5.35 -0.74
N ARG A 357 -10.66 4.22 -0.26
CA ARG A 357 -11.65 4.20 0.82
C ARG A 357 -11.08 4.81 2.09
N MET A 358 -9.90 4.37 2.54
CA MET A 358 -9.25 4.92 3.73
C MET A 358 -8.98 6.42 3.56
N PHE A 359 -8.55 6.85 2.37
CA PHE A 359 -8.36 8.27 2.08
C PHE A 359 -9.68 9.06 2.16
N ALA A 360 -10.75 8.60 1.52
CA ALA A 360 -12.06 9.26 1.58
C ALA A 360 -12.62 9.32 3.01
N LEU A 361 -12.44 8.26 3.80
CA LEU A 361 -12.85 8.22 5.21
C LEU A 361 -12.02 9.18 6.06
N TRP A 362 -10.70 9.24 5.85
CA TRP A 362 -9.83 10.20 6.52
C TRP A 362 -10.24 11.64 6.21
N GLN A 363 -10.59 11.95 4.96
CA GLN A 363 -11.13 13.27 4.59
C GLN A 363 -12.47 13.56 5.28
N GLY A 364 -13.30 12.54 5.50
CA GLY A 364 -14.54 12.65 6.29
C GLY A 364 -14.29 12.95 7.77
N VAL A 365 -13.19 12.42 8.34
CA VAL A 365 -12.77 12.68 9.72
C VAL A 365 -12.11 14.05 9.87
N PHE A 366 -11.24 14.43 8.93
CA PHE A 366 -10.44 15.66 8.98
C PHE A 366 -10.72 16.58 7.79
N PRO A 367 -11.95 17.11 7.64
CA PRO A 367 -12.38 17.81 6.43
C PRO A 367 -11.61 19.10 6.11
N ASN A 368 -10.97 19.70 7.11
CA ASN A 368 -10.18 20.94 6.97
C ASN A 368 -8.72 20.69 6.60
N SER A 369 -8.23 19.46 6.71
CA SER A 369 -6.86 19.11 6.37
C SER A 369 -6.73 18.78 4.88
N TRP A 370 -5.68 19.28 4.25
CA TRP A 370 -5.46 19.12 2.83
C TRP A 370 -3.99 19.22 2.45
N ILE A 371 -3.70 18.90 1.19
CA ILE A 371 -2.37 18.80 0.62
C ILE A 371 -1.60 20.10 0.82
N PRO A 372 -0.48 20.07 1.57
CA PRO A 372 0.45 21.19 1.60
C PRO A 372 1.32 21.18 0.36
N GLU A 373 2.06 22.26 0.16
CA GLU A 373 3.18 22.25 -0.77
C GLU A 373 4.27 21.28 -0.28
N GLY A 374 4.75 20.43 -1.18
CA GLY A 374 5.76 19.41 -0.93
C GLY A 374 6.77 19.28 -2.07
N VAL A 375 7.58 18.23 -1.99
CA VAL A 375 8.62 17.92 -2.99
C VAL A 375 8.45 16.47 -3.44
N GLY A 376 8.29 16.25 -4.74
CA GLY A 376 8.29 14.94 -5.39
C GLY A 376 9.72 14.41 -5.46
N ILE A 377 10.15 13.68 -4.43
CA ILE A 377 11.57 13.28 -4.27
C ILE A 377 12.00 12.34 -5.40
N ASN A 378 11.15 11.38 -5.76
CA ASN A 378 11.46 10.31 -6.70
C ASN A 378 11.22 10.71 -8.17
N GLY A 379 10.54 11.83 -8.42
CA GLY A 379 9.98 12.15 -9.74
C GLY A 379 9.00 11.06 -10.22
N THR A 380 8.56 11.20 -11.45
CA THR A 380 7.72 10.22 -12.18
C THR A 380 8.10 10.22 -13.65
N TYR A 381 7.37 9.47 -14.49
CA TYR A 381 7.51 9.54 -15.93
C TYR A 381 7.39 10.97 -16.49
N THR A 382 6.51 11.80 -15.90
CA THR A 382 6.35 13.20 -16.32
C THR A 382 7.15 14.18 -15.48
N ASP A 383 7.34 13.87 -14.20
CA ASP A 383 7.93 14.82 -13.25
C ASP A 383 9.41 14.52 -13.03
N VAL A 384 10.24 15.55 -13.07
CA VAL A 384 11.66 15.42 -12.73
C VAL A 384 11.85 15.22 -11.22
N LEU A 385 13.02 14.71 -10.83
CA LEU A 385 13.42 14.59 -9.44
C LEU A 385 13.33 15.94 -8.70
N TYR A 386 12.85 15.90 -7.45
CA TYR A 386 12.75 17.05 -6.56
C TYR A 386 11.86 18.18 -7.09
N SER A 387 10.89 17.87 -7.95
CA SER A 387 9.89 18.83 -8.39
C SER A 387 9.04 19.31 -7.20
N LYS A 388 8.60 20.56 -7.26
CA LYS A 388 7.58 21.05 -6.32
C LYS A 388 6.23 20.43 -6.68
N VAL A 389 5.53 19.91 -5.69
CA VAL A 389 4.21 19.30 -5.85
C VAL A 389 3.23 19.91 -4.87
N ASP A 390 1.99 20.15 -5.31
CA ASP A 390 0.91 20.70 -4.50
C ASP A 390 -0.46 20.26 -5.03
N GLU A 391 -1.55 20.80 -4.46
CA GLU A 391 -2.91 20.40 -4.85
C GLU A 391 -3.28 20.68 -6.32
N ASN A 392 -2.54 21.55 -7.02
CA ASN A 392 -2.77 21.95 -8.41
C ASN A 392 -1.83 21.23 -9.38
N THR A 393 -0.87 20.44 -8.88
CA THR A 393 -0.03 19.60 -9.74
C THR A 393 -0.92 18.66 -10.55
N ALA A 394 -0.61 18.53 -11.84
CA ALA A 394 -1.32 17.64 -12.74
C ALA A 394 -1.08 16.18 -12.34
N LEU A 395 -2.16 15.44 -12.10
CA LEU A 395 -2.13 14.00 -11.84
C LEU A 395 -2.05 13.26 -13.18
N THR A 396 -0.90 13.34 -13.85
CA THR A 396 -0.68 12.72 -15.15
C THR A 396 -0.72 11.18 -15.04
N PRO A 397 -1.20 10.46 -16.06
CA PRO A 397 -1.66 10.93 -17.37
C PRO A 397 -3.17 11.19 -17.42
N PHE A 398 -3.85 11.37 -16.28
CA PHE A 398 -5.30 11.30 -16.20
C PHE A 398 -5.97 12.59 -16.67
N ARG A 399 -6.59 12.54 -17.84
CA ARG A 399 -7.29 13.69 -18.44
C ARG A 399 -8.72 13.84 -17.89
N LYS A 400 -9.09 15.09 -17.58
CA LYS A 400 -10.48 15.50 -17.31
C LYS A 400 -11.13 16.20 -18.50
N SER A 401 -10.32 16.62 -19.48
CA SER A 401 -10.77 17.20 -20.74
C SER A 401 -9.74 16.86 -21.84
N ALA A 402 -9.97 17.30 -23.08
CA ALA A 402 -8.98 17.11 -24.15
C ALA A 402 -7.62 17.78 -23.85
N THR A 403 -7.60 18.84 -23.03
CA THR A 403 -6.41 19.66 -22.76
C THR A 403 -5.95 19.63 -21.31
N ASP A 404 -6.82 19.28 -20.37
CA ASP A 404 -6.57 19.41 -18.93
C ASP A 404 -6.48 18.05 -18.24
N PHE A 405 -5.58 17.98 -17.26
CA PHE A 405 -5.46 16.84 -16.37
C PHE A 405 -6.26 17.04 -15.08
N TRP A 406 -6.60 15.94 -14.42
CA TRP A 406 -7.07 15.95 -13.05
C TRP A 406 -5.97 16.53 -12.15
N THR A 407 -6.37 17.29 -11.13
CA THR A 407 -5.49 17.74 -10.04
C THR A 407 -6.02 17.19 -8.72
N SER A 408 -5.22 17.21 -7.67
CA SER A 408 -5.69 16.79 -6.36
C SER A 408 -6.90 17.60 -5.90
N LYS A 409 -6.92 18.90 -6.20
CA LYS A 409 -8.07 19.79 -5.94
C LYS A 409 -9.37 19.31 -6.60
N ASP A 410 -9.28 18.81 -7.83
CA ASP A 410 -10.43 18.29 -8.56
C ASP A 410 -10.97 16.98 -7.96
N VAL A 411 -10.08 16.12 -7.45
CA VAL A 411 -10.42 14.78 -6.93
C VAL A 411 -10.63 14.72 -5.41
N ARG A 412 -10.70 15.87 -4.75
CA ARG A 412 -10.92 15.96 -3.29
C ARG A 412 -12.26 15.35 -2.87
N ASP A 413 -13.32 15.64 -3.60
CA ASP A 413 -14.69 15.28 -3.24
C ASP A 413 -15.19 14.09 -4.07
N VAL A 414 -15.21 12.90 -3.45
CA VAL A 414 -15.58 11.65 -4.13
C VAL A 414 -17.01 11.67 -4.69
N GLU A 415 -17.93 12.41 -4.07
CA GLU A 415 -19.31 12.52 -4.56
C GLU A 415 -19.39 13.33 -5.85
N LYS A 416 -18.52 14.33 -6.04
CA LYS A 416 -18.37 15.05 -7.32
C LYS A 416 -17.77 14.18 -8.42
N LEU A 417 -17.07 13.11 -8.05
CA LEU A 417 -16.54 12.10 -8.98
C LEU A 417 -17.58 11.01 -9.29
N GLY A 418 -18.71 10.99 -8.57
CA GLY A 418 -19.84 10.10 -8.85
C GLY A 418 -19.79 8.76 -8.13
N TYR A 419 -19.07 8.68 -7.01
CA TYR A 419 -19.10 7.52 -6.12
C TYR A 419 -19.02 7.93 -4.64
N THR A 420 -19.25 6.97 -3.75
CA THR A 420 -19.06 7.14 -2.30
C THR A 420 -18.65 5.79 -1.68
N TYR A 421 -18.60 5.71 -0.35
CA TYR A 421 -18.40 4.47 0.39
C TYR A 421 -19.54 4.27 1.41
N PRO A 422 -19.95 3.04 1.73
CA PRO A 422 -21.05 2.79 2.67
C PRO A 422 -20.88 3.50 4.01
N ASP A 423 -19.67 3.45 4.58
CA ASP A 423 -19.35 4.12 5.84
C ASP A 423 -19.44 5.64 5.70
N LEU A 424 -18.87 6.22 4.64
CA LEU A 424 -18.92 7.67 4.41
C LEU A 424 -20.37 8.16 4.23
N ALA A 425 -21.19 7.41 3.48
CA ALA A 425 -22.60 7.71 3.29
C ALA A 425 -23.40 7.60 4.60
N LYS A 426 -23.12 6.60 5.43
CA LYS A 426 -23.76 6.40 6.74
C LYS A 426 -23.54 7.57 7.69
N PHE A 427 -22.34 8.17 7.69
CA PHE A 427 -21.98 9.28 8.58
C PHE A 427 -22.13 10.67 7.94
N LYS A 428 -22.68 10.75 6.72
CA LYS A 428 -22.84 12.02 6.00
C LYS A 428 -23.66 13.04 6.81
N GLY A 429 -23.14 14.26 6.92
CA GLY A 429 -23.79 15.37 7.61
C GLY A 429 -23.78 15.27 9.14
N GLN A 430 -23.13 14.25 9.71
CA GLN A 430 -22.91 14.14 11.15
C GLN A 430 -21.60 14.83 11.57
N ASP A 431 -21.36 14.91 12.88
CA ASP A 431 -20.06 15.33 13.42
C ASP A 431 -18.96 14.36 12.93
N PRO A 432 -17.86 14.83 12.30
CA PRO A 432 -16.72 14.01 11.91
C PRO A 432 -16.19 13.08 13.01
N LYS A 433 -16.33 13.48 14.29
CA LYS A 433 -15.94 12.66 15.44
C LYS A 433 -16.72 11.35 15.54
N ASN A 434 -17.96 11.30 15.04
CA ASN A 434 -18.74 10.05 15.02
C ASN A 434 -18.16 9.04 14.03
N LEU A 435 -17.74 9.50 12.84
CA LEU A 435 -17.05 8.66 11.86
C LEU A 435 -15.70 8.20 12.42
N GLN A 436 -14.95 9.10 13.05
CA GLN A 436 -13.67 8.78 13.68
C GLN A 436 -13.85 7.69 14.75
N ALA A 437 -14.80 7.85 15.67
CA ALA A 437 -15.01 6.87 16.74
C ALA A 437 -15.38 5.49 16.17
N TYR A 438 -16.21 5.46 15.12
CA TYR A 438 -16.55 4.22 14.43
C TYR A 438 -15.33 3.54 13.79
N LEU A 439 -14.46 4.29 13.12
CA LEU A 439 -13.26 3.76 12.46
C LEU A 439 -12.20 3.28 13.46
N LEU A 440 -12.04 4.02 14.55
CA LEU A 440 -11.15 3.64 15.65
C LEU A 440 -11.63 2.36 16.32
N GLU A 441 -12.93 2.17 16.48
CA GLU A 441 -13.50 0.91 16.98
C GLU A 441 -13.33 -0.22 15.96
N LEU A 442 -13.61 0.04 14.67
CA LEU A 442 -13.54 -0.95 13.59
C LEU A 442 -12.13 -1.55 13.43
N TYR A 443 -11.09 -0.71 13.50
CA TYR A 443 -9.70 -1.14 13.29
C TYR A 443 -8.89 -1.30 14.57
N LYS A 444 -9.51 -1.13 15.74
CA LYS A 444 -8.84 -1.29 17.04
C LYS A 444 -8.09 -2.63 17.11
N PRO A 445 -6.79 -2.63 17.43
CA PRO A 445 -6.07 -3.88 17.61
C PRO A 445 -6.33 -4.47 19.01
N ASP A 446 -6.61 -5.77 19.06
CA ASP A 446 -6.86 -6.53 20.29
C ASP A 446 -5.56 -6.79 21.10
N PRO A 447 -5.62 -6.97 22.44
CA PRO A 447 -6.65 -6.51 23.40
C PRO A 447 -6.54 -5.04 23.84
N HIS A 448 -7.56 -4.54 24.56
CA HIS A 448 -7.66 -3.19 25.12
C HIS A 448 -6.75 -3.00 26.35
N TYR A 449 -5.81 -2.07 26.31
CA TYR A 449 -4.75 -1.95 27.32
C TYR A 449 -4.66 -0.59 28.03
N GLY A 450 -5.63 0.31 27.84
CA GLY A 450 -5.59 1.68 28.34
C GLY A 450 -4.56 2.51 27.60
N ARG A 451 -3.31 2.09 27.68
CA ARG A 451 -2.11 2.67 27.10
C ARG A 451 -1.55 1.77 26.02
N ARG A 452 -1.22 2.34 24.85
CA ARG A 452 -0.59 1.63 23.73
C ARG A 452 0.86 2.09 23.55
N PHE A 453 1.74 1.15 23.23
CA PHE A 453 3.18 1.33 23.04
C PHE A 453 3.57 1.09 21.59
N TYR A 454 4.50 1.89 21.10
CA TYR A 454 4.91 1.93 19.72
C TYR A 454 6.42 2.00 19.59
N VAL A 455 6.94 1.42 18.50
CA VAL A 455 8.32 1.59 18.04
C VAL A 455 8.29 2.27 16.69
N LYS A 456 8.83 3.49 16.62
CA LYS A 456 9.07 4.21 15.37
C LYS A 456 10.47 3.91 14.86
N LEU A 457 10.58 3.73 13.56
CA LEU A 457 11.82 3.53 12.83
C LEU A 457 12.05 4.76 11.92
N THR A 458 13.27 5.30 11.94
CA THR A 458 13.73 6.30 10.97
C THR A 458 14.75 5.66 10.04
N ILE A 459 14.42 5.60 8.75
CA ILE A 459 15.15 4.80 7.75
C ILE A 459 15.67 5.75 6.66
N GLU A 460 16.98 5.86 6.49
CA GLU A 460 17.59 6.62 5.40
C GLU A 460 17.28 5.94 4.06
N ALA A 461 16.64 6.70 3.18
CA ALA A 461 16.25 6.26 1.85
C ALA A 461 17.47 5.85 1.01
N GLY A 462 17.37 4.76 0.26
CA GLY A 462 18.35 4.39 -0.77
C GLY A 462 19.60 3.65 -0.29
N LYS A 463 19.71 3.28 1.00
CA LYS A 463 20.80 2.41 1.49
C LYS A 463 20.71 0.98 1.01
N LEU A 464 19.48 0.47 0.95
CA LEU A 464 19.16 -0.87 0.50
C LEU A 464 18.18 -0.78 -0.67
N VAL A 465 18.38 -1.64 -1.65
CA VAL A 465 17.64 -1.65 -2.93
C VAL A 465 16.61 -2.78 -2.92
N GLY A 466 15.45 -2.50 -3.51
CA GLY A 466 14.33 -3.43 -3.63
C GLY A 466 13.42 -3.46 -2.40
N PRO A 467 12.32 -4.22 -2.45
CA PRO A 467 11.42 -4.36 -1.33
C PRO A 467 11.99 -5.27 -0.23
N TYR A 468 11.84 -4.83 1.01
CA TYR A 468 12.24 -5.58 2.20
C TYR A 468 11.38 -5.20 3.40
N SER A 469 11.41 -6.05 4.43
CA SER A 469 10.71 -5.80 5.69
C SER A 469 11.73 -5.51 6.79
N ILE A 470 11.40 -4.60 7.69
CA ILE A 470 12.15 -4.41 8.93
C ILE A 470 11.28 -4.93 10.07
N ARG A 471 11.57 -6.16 10.51
CA ARG A 471 10.80 -6.89 11.53
C ARG A 471 11.17 -6.41 12.92
N VAL A 472 10.18 -6.26 13.79
CA VAL A 472 10.35 -5.84 15.19
C VAL A 472 10.05 -7.02 16.10
N PHE A 473 11.01 -7.38 16.94
CA PHE A 473 10.87 -8.40 17.97
C PHE A 473 11.08 -7.80 19.35
N LEU A 474 10.30 -8.26 20.32
CA LEU A 474 10.41 -7.86 21.73
C LEU A 474 11.01 -8.97 22.57
N ASP A 475 11.86 -8.64 23.53
CA ASP A 475 12.47 -9.57 24.49
C ASP A 475 13.10 -10.79 23.79
N LEU A 476 13.73 -10.56 22.63
CA LEU A 476 14.43 -11.59 21.86
C LEU A 476 15.71 -11.03 21.22
N PRO A 477 16.78 -10.80 22.00
CA PRO A 477 18.05 -10.26 21.49
C PRO A 477 18.70 -11.14 20.42
N SER A 478 18.38 -12.44 20.40
CA SER A 478 18.89 -13.41 19.42
C SER A 478 18.08 -13.45 18.11
N ALA A 479 17.00 -12.66 17.99
CA ALA A 479 16.20 -12.64 16.77
C ALA A 479 17.06 -12.26 15.57
N ASN A 480 16.84 -12.96 14.47
CA ASN A 480 17.56 -12.82 13.21
C ASN A 480 16.61 -13.15 12.04
N ALA A 481 17.11 -13.16 10.81
CA ALA A 481 16.27 -13.33 9.63
C ALA A 481 15.53 -14.68 9.57
N ASP A 482 16.10 -15.72 10.17
CA ASP A 482 15.51 -17.06 10.28
C ASP A 482 14.45 -17.16 11.41
N THR A 483 14.33 -16.13 12.24
CA THR A 483 13.30 -16.08 13.28
C THR A 483 11.93 -15.93 12.62
N PRO A 484 11.00 -16.89 12.83
CA PRO A 484 9.72 -16.88 12.16
C PRO A 484 8.83 -15.74 12.66
N VAL A 485 8.01 -15.18 11.79
CA VAL A 485 7.03 -14.14 12.14
C VAL A 485 5.87 -14.66 12.99
N THR A 486 5.75 -15.98 13.13
CA THR A 486 4.85 -16.63 14.10
C THR A 486 5.44 -16.70 15.51
N SER A 487 6.69 -16.25 15.71
CA SER A 487 7.31 -16.15 17.03
C SER A 487 6.42 -15.33 17.99
N PRO A 488 6.25 -15.74 19.25
CA PRO A 488 5.51 -14.94 20.23
C PRO A 488 6.14 -13.56 20.46
N HIS A 489 7.42 -13.40 20.12
CA HIS A 489 8.18 -12.16 20.22
C HIS A 489 7.98 -11.21 19.03
N PHE A 490 7.40 -11.66 17.92
CA PHE A 490 7.20 -10.82 16.73
C PHE A 490 6.06 -9.82 16.93
N ALA A 491 6.36 -8.52 16.83
CA ALA A 491 5.37 -7.45 17.03
C ALA A 491 4.76 -6.91 15.73
N GLY A 492 5.49 -6.96 14.64
CA GLY A 492 5.09 -6.39 13.36
C GLY A 492 6.30 -6.01 12.54
N PHE A 493 6.09 -5.32 11.42
CA PHE A 493 7.18 -4.84 10.59
C PHE A 493 6.85 -3.50 9.93
N VAL A 494 7.91 -2.78 9.54
CA VAL A 494 7.81 -1.67 8.59
C VAL A 494 8.21 -2.18 7.22
N ALA A 495 7.33 -2.00 6.24
CA ALA A 495 7.58 -2.36 4.85
C ALA A 495 8.41 -1.27 4.19
N MET A 496 9.38 -1.67 3.39
CA MET A 496 10.04 -0.78 2.44
C MET A 496 9.69 -1.29 1.06
N TRP A 497 8.67 -0.69 0.43
CA TRP A 497 8.26 -1.08 -0.91
C TRP A 497 8.83 -0.09 -1.92
N ARG A 498 10.01 -0.43 -2.44
CA ARG A 498 10.78 0.42 -3.34
C ARG A 498 11.22 -0.36 -4.56
N ASN A 499 11.53 0.36 -5.64
CA ASN A 499 12.04 -0.25 -6.84
C ASN A 499 13.46 -0.82 -6.64
N ASN A 500 13.88 -1.63 -7.62
CA ASN A 500 15.19 -2.26 -7.62
C ASN A 500 16.30 -1.35 -8.20
N ALA A 501 16.03 -0.06 -8.41
CA ALA A 501 16.99 0.89 -8.94
C ALA A 501 17.90 1.41 -7.83
N HIS A 502 19.14 1.75 -8.20
CA HIS A 502 20.01 2.59 -7.38
C HIS A 502 19.39 3.98 -7.25
N THR A 503 18.43 4.15 -6.35
CA THR A 503 17.97 5.47 -5.97
C THR A 503 19.16 6.16 -5.31
N LYS A 504 19.90 6.97 -6.06
CA LYS A 504 20.78 8.00 -5.50
C LYS A 504 19.90 9.10 -4.94
N VAL A 505 19.06 8.74 -3.96
CA VAL A 505 18.35 9.72 -3.17
C VAL A 505 19.42 10.50 -2.43
N ASN A 506 19.28 11.82 -2.41
CA ASN A 506 20.14 12.66 -1.58
C ASN A 506 20.10 12.12 -0.13
N GLY A 507 21.24 12.06 0.56
CA GLY A 507 21.40 11.44 1.91
C GLY A 507 20.67 12.17 3.05
N THR A 508 19.61 12.90 2.71
CA THR A 508 18.74 13.71 3.59
C THR A 508 17.28 13.29 3.49
N THR A 509 16.96 12.23 2.74
CA THR A 509 15.60 11.68 2.64
C THR A 509 15.45 10.48 3.55
N TYR A 510 14.35 10.44 4.28
CA TYR A 510 14.05 9.38 5.23
C TYR A 510 12.66 8.81 4.96
N THR A 511 12.48 7.55 5.31
CA THR A 511 11.18 6.94 5.53
C THR A 511 10.95 6.75 7.02
N THR A 512 9.74 7.05 7.48
CA THR A 512 9.31 6.76 8.86
C THR A 512 8.24 5.69 8.84
N GLY A 513 8.32 4.73 9.75
CA GLY A 513 7.26 3.74 9.98
C GLY A 513 7.17 3.38 11.45
N THR A 514 5.99 2.91 11.86
CA THR A 514 5.69 2.63 13.28
C THR A 514 5.06 1.25 13.43
N VAL A 515 5.54 0.49 14.42
CA VAL A 515 4.98 -0.79 14.83
C VAL A 515 4.32 -0.64 16.20
N ASP A 516 3.07 -1.07 16.32
CA ASP A 516 2.40 -1.22 17.62
C ASP A 516 2.94 -2.46 18.33
N ILE A 517 3.57 -2.25 19.48
CA ILE A 517 4.21 -3.32 20.27
C ILE A 517 3.38 -3.74 21.48
N THR A 518 2.23 -3.10 21.73
CA THR A 518 1.41 -3.23 22.94
C THR A 518 1.00 -4.67 23.22
N ASP A 519 0.40 -5.32 22.22
CA ASP A 519 -0.12 -6.66 22.37
C ASP A 519 0.99 -7.68 22.65
N ARG A 520 2.18 -7.48 22.06
CA ARG A 520 3.34 -8.33 22.35
C ARG A 520 3.91 -8.08 23.72
N MET A 521 4.00 -6.83 24.17
CA MET A 521 4.42 -6.53 25.53
C MET A 521 3.54 -7.25 26.54
N VAL A 522 2.22 -7.21 26.37
CA VAL A 522 1.30 -7.89 27.29
C VAL A 522 1.45 -9.41 27.23
N LYS A 523 1.49 -10.00 26.02
CA LYS A 523 1.64 -11.46 25.87
C LYS A 523 2.94 -11.99 26.45
N LEU A 524 4.01 -11.20 26.43
CA LEU A 524 5.30 -11.54 27.02
C LEU A 524 5.38 -11.20 28.53
N GLY A 525 4.35 -10.57 29.10
CA GLY A 525 4.38 -10.12 30.49
C GLY A 525 5.36 -8.96 30.73
N ILE A 526 5.74 -8.23 29.68
CA ILE A 526 6.51 -6.99 29.79
C ILE A 526 5.64 -5.96 30.53
N ARG A 527 6.26 -5.26 31.47
CA ARG A 527 5.59 -4.25 32.29
C ARG A 527 4.99 -3.16 31.38
N MET A 528 3.85 -2.59 31.76
CA MET A 528 3.14 -1.55 30.98
C MET A 528 2.96 -0.21 31.73
N GLN A 529 3.42 -0.14 32.99
CA GLN A 529 3.34 1.05 33.84
C GLN A 529 4.67 1.31 34.53
N LYS A 530 5.10 2.57 34.61
CA LYS A 530 6.24 2.98 35.46
C LYS A 530 5.84 2.77 36.92
N HIS A 531 6.74 2.20 37.72
CA HIS A 531 6.50 2.01 39.15
C HIS A 531 7.15 3.16 39.92
N ASP A 532 6.41 3.75 40.87
CA ASP A 532 6.90 4.79 41.76
C ASP A 532 7.63 4.11 42.94
N TYR A 533 8.94 3.91 42.82
CA TYR A 533 9.71 3.20 43.84
C TYR A 533 10.26 4.14 44.91
N VAL A 534 9.57 4.19 46.05
CA VAL A 534 10.20 4.50 47.33
C VAL A 534 10.72 3.22 48.03
N MET A 535 10.51 2.02 47.48
CA MET A 535 10.66 0.77 48.25
C MET A 535 11.52 -0.39 47.70
N ASP A 536 11.99 -0.43 46.44
CA ASP A 536 12.81 -1.56 45.94
C ASP A 536 14.28 -1.18 45.74
N VAL A 537 15.01 -1.07 46.85
CA VAL A 537 16.48 -1.18 46.84
C VAL A 537 16.82 -2.66 46.82
N ASN A 538 17.64 -3.10 45.88
CA ASN A 538 18.24 -4.43 45.98
C ASN A 538 19.08 -4.48 47.27
N ALA A 539 18.58 -5.18 48.28
CA ALA A 539 19.19 -5.21 49.63
C ALA A 539 20.63 -5.76 49.65
N THR A 540 21.07 -6.40 48.56
CA THR A 540 22.41 -6.97 48.43
C THR A 540 23.36 -6.06 47.65
N THR A 541 22.87 -5.36 46.62
CA THR A 541 23.72 -4.54 45.73
C THR A 541 23.60 -3.03 45.97
N GLY A 542 22.57 -2.58 46.69
CA GLY A 542 22.28 -1.15 46.89
C GLY A 542 21.79 -0.43 45.62
N GLU A 543 21.60 -1.15 44.52
CA GLU A 543 21.17 -0.59 43.25
C GLU A 543 19.64 -0.46 43.20
N ILE A 544 19.19 0.67 42.67
CA ILE A 544 17.79 0.91 42.31
C ILE A 544 17.51 0.07 41.05
N LYS A 545 16.52 -0.83 41.09
CA LYS A 545 16.06 -1.49 39.85
C LYS A 545 15.60 -0.41 38.86
N PRO A 546 15.92 -0.52 37.55
CA PRO A 546 15.55 0.52 36.59
C PRO A 546 14.05 0.82 36.67
N THR A 547 13.70 2.10 36.79
CA THR A 547 12.32 2.61 36.69
C THR A 547 11.74 2.46 35.27
N ALA A 548 12.55 1.96 34.33
CA ALA A 548 12.20 1.75 32.94
C ALA A 548 11.19 0.61 32.77
N VAL A 549 10.19 0.85 31.92
CA VAL A 549 9.17 -0.13 31.54
C VAL A 549 9.81 -1.29 30.74
N PHE A 550 10.81 -0.96 29.91
CA PHE A 550 11.73 -1.86 29.19
C PHE A 550 12.96 -1.03 28.74
N ASP A 551 14.07 -1.70 28.40
CA ASP A 551 15.28 -1.11 27.82
C ASP A 551 15.24 -1.20 26.30
N VAL A 552 15.11 -0.05 25.62
CA VAL A 552 15.06 0.03 24.14
C VAL A 552 16.27 -0.64 23.46
N ASN A 553 17.44 -0.68 24.11
CA ASN A 553 18.63 -1.28 23.52
C ASN A 553 18.64 -2.80 23.58
N ASN A 554 18.08 -3.36 24.65
CA ASN A 554 18.17 -4.79 24.95
C ASN A 554 16.87 -5.54 24.64
N ASP A 555 15.72 -4.89 24.84
CA ASP A 555 14.41 -5.53 24.78
C ASP A 555 13.72 -5.34 23.41
N ILE A 556 14.23 -4.46 22.54
CA ILE A 556 13.74 -4.28 21.17
C ILE A 556 14.82 -4.67 20.18
N ASN A 557 14.55 -5.72 19.40
CA ASN A 557 15.41 -6.17 18.32
C ASN A 557 14.77 -5.89 16.96
N ILE A 558 15.55 -5.30 16.07
CA ILE A 558 15.12 -4.88 14.74
C ILE A 558 15.89 -5.71 13.72
N VAL A 559 15.16 -6.43 12.88
CA VAL A 559 15.73 -7.38 11.93
C VAL A 559 15.25 -7.03 10.52
N PRO A 560 16.07 -6.30 9.74
CA PRO A 560 15.85 -6.14 8.31
C PRO A 560 16.01 -7.48 7.57
N VAL A 561 15.01 -7.83 6.77
CA VAL A 561 14.94 -9.08 6.00
C VAL A 561 14.45 -8.78 4.59
N LEU A 562 15.27 -9.16 3.61
CA LEU A 562 14.89 -9.16 2.19
C LEU A 562 13.79 -10.19 1.92
N LEU A 563 13.06 -10.06 0.81
CA LEU A 563 12.02 -11.05 0.46
C LEU A 563 12.60 -12.45 0.19
N ASP A 564 13.89 -12.57 -0.14
CA ASP A 564 14.60 -13.86 -0.27
C ASP A 564 14.97 -14.51 1.08
N GLY A 565 14.57 -13.88 2.20
CA GLY A 565 14.84 -14.35 3.55
C GLY A 565 16.21 -13.95 4.09
N LYS A 566 17.08 -13.31 3.27
CA LYS A 566 18.40 -12.89 3.72
C LYS A 566 18.30 -11.74 4.72
N GLY A 567 19.00 -11.90 5.84
CA GLY A 567 19.18 -10.83 6.84
C GLY A 567 20.16 -9.75 6.40
N VAL A 568 19.84 -8.51 6.74
CA VAL A 568 20.70 -7.34 6.53
C VAL A 568 20.87 -6.60 7.85
N GLY A 569 22.07 -6.04 8.10
CA GLY A 569 22.30 -5.24 9.30
C GLY A 569 21.42 -3.98 9.32
N PRO A 570 20.91 -3.51 10.48
CA PRO A 570 20.06 -2.32 10.56
C PRO A 570 20.62 -1.10 9.83
N LYS A 571 21.93 -0.82 10.01
CA LYS A 571 22.61 0.29 9.34
C LYS A 571 22.68 0.14 7.82
N ASP A 572 22.90 -1.07 7.33
CA ASP A 572 22.97 -1.37 5.89
C ASP A 572 21.57 -1.30 5.25
N ALA A 573 20.52 -1.61 6.01
CA ALA A 573 19.13 -1.36 5.65
C ALA A 573 18.72 0.12 5.78
N GLY A 574 19.62 1.00 6.23
CA GLY A 574 19.37 2.42 6.41
C GLY A 574 18.63 2.79 7.70
N VAL A 575 18.36 1.86 8.61
CA VAL A 575 17.82 2.20 9.93
C VAL A 575 18.84 3.07 10.66
N THR A 576 18.49 4.32 10.94
CA THR A 576 19.35 5.29 11.63
C THR A 576 19.06 5.35 13.12
N LYS A 577 17.78 5.23 13.50
CA LYS A 577 17.34 5.16 14.88
C LYS A 577 16.00 4.44 15.02
N ILE A 578 15.76 3.93 16.22
CA ILE A 578 14.42 3.62 16.71
C ILE A 578 14.08 4.45 17.94
N GLU A 579 12.79 4.73 18.12
CA GLU A 579 12.23 5.49 19.22
C GLU A 579 11.04 4.71 19.80
N ALA A 580 10.99 4.55 21.12
CA ALA A 580 9.88 3.88 21.80
C ALA A 580 9.05 4.88 22.60
N PHE A 581 7.74 4.87 22.41
CA PHE A 581 6.79 5.79 23.05
C PHE A 581 5.44 5.11 23.30
N SER A 582 4.61 5.73 24.14
CA SER A 582 3.25 5.25 24.41
C SER A 582 2.26 6.39 24.49
N PHE A 583 0.96 6.12 24.30
CA PHE A 583 -0.12 7.08 24.56
C PHE A 583 -1.25 6.44 25.36
N GLN A 584 -1.99 7.25 26.12
CA GLN A 584 -3.29 6.81 26.64
C GLN A 584 -4.30 6.84 25.50
N HIS A 585 -5.01 5.71 25.32
CA HIS A 585 -5.79 5.43 24.13
C HIS A 585 -7.24 5.01 24.44
N ASP A 586 -7.47 4.17 25.46
CA ASP A 586 -8.84 3.62 25.70
C ASP A 586 -9.78 4.56 26.46
N GLU A 587 -9.28 5.65 27.04
CA GLU A 587 -10.13 6.77 27.44
C GLU A 587 -10.40 7.58 26.18
N VAL A 588 -11.52 7.29 25.49
CA VAL A 588 -11.94 7.86 24.20
C VAL A 588 -11.91 9.39 24.23
N ASN A 589 -10.71 9.96 24.05
CA ASN A 589 -10.51 11.36 23.89
C ASN A 589 -10.16 11.60 22.42
N PRO A 590 -11.11 12.11 21.61
CA PRO A 590 -10.84 12.44 20.21
C PRO A 590 -9.76 13.53 20.05
N ASN A 591 -9.32 14.16 21.14
CA ASN A 591 -8.24 15.13 21.19
C ASN A 591 -6.95 14.57 21.83
N PHE A 592 -6.73 13.24 21.88
CA PHE A 592 -5.60 12.66 22.65
C PHE A 592 -4.19 13.15 22.22
N LEU A 593 -4.01 13.61 20.97
CA LEU A 593 -2.77 14.26 20.52
C LEU A 593 -2.61 15.69 21.07
N VAL A 594 -3.72 16.35 21.41
CA VAL A 594 -3.77 17.70 21.99
C VAL A 594 -3.51 17.66 23.50
N GLU A 595 -3.76 16.53 24.17
CA GLU A 595 -3.73 16.41 25.63
C GLU A 595 -2.46 15.77 26.22
N SER A 596 -1.34 15.74 25.47
CA SER A 596 -0.03 15.35 26.01
C SER A 596 -0.02 13.98 26.72
N THR A 597 -0.79 13.00 26.24
CA THR A 597 -0.82 11.64 26.82
C THR A 597 0.40 10.79 26.44
N GLY A 598 1.27 11.33 25.59
CA GLY A 598 2.47 10.68 25.07
C GLY A 598 3.59 10.58 26.11
N GLU A 599 4.15 9.38 26.28
CA GLU A 599 5.36 9.15 27.07
C GLU A 599 6.46 8.56 26.20
N PHE A 600 7.67 9.10 26.31
CA PHE A 600 8.88 8.58 25.66
C PHE A 600 9.64 7.63 26.60
N TYR A 601 10.15 6.52 26.06
CA TYR A 601 10.88 5.48 26.83
C TYR A 601 12.34 5.33 26.42
N GLY A 602 12.75 5.88 25.28
CA GLY A 602 14.14 5.88 24.87
C GLY A 602 14.33 5.76 23.36
N THR A 603 15.59 5.85 22.96
CA THR A 603 16.02 5.72 21.57
C THR A 603 17.28 4.87 21.49
N ARG A 604 17.43 4.16 20.37
CA ARG A 604 18.65 3.47 19.97
C ARG A 604 19.05 3.96 18.58
N LYS A 605 20.29 4.46 18.45
CA LYS A 605 20.89 4.89 17.18
C LYS A 605 21.78 3.77 16.61
N PHE A 606 21.94 3.73 15.28
CA PHE A 606 22.66 2.67 14.55
C PHE A 606 23.81 3.20 13.68
#